data_AF-A0A454CYP3-F1
#
_entry.id   AF-A0A454CYP3-F1
#
_cell.length_a   1.000
_cell.length_b   1.000
_cell.length_c   1.000
_cell.angle_alpha   90.00
_cell.angle_beta   90.00
_cell.angle_gamma   90.00
#
_symmetry.space_group_name_H-M   'P 1'
#
loop_
_entity.id
_entity.type
_entity.pdbx_description
1 polymer ?
#
loop_
_entity_poly.entity_id
_entity_poly.type
_entity_poly.pdbx_seq_one_letter_code
_entity_poly.pdbx_strand_id
1 'polypeptide(L)'
;LALACADYGAQVDHNIYKDVMGESWQVVTGHFFTHAGISPDLGEFNRYFRAHYELMLNDELELNAGAKAYIEHLKKAGKKCGVVSSAATWMVENILTSLQLETAFDLVITQEHVTKH
;
A
#
# COMPACT_ATOMS: atom_id res chain seq x y z
N LEU A 1 6.91 2.60 6.88
CA LEU A 1 6.59 3.25 8.17
C LEU A 1 7.84 3.36 9.04
N ALA A 2 8.42 2.26 9.52
CA ALA A 2 9.66 2.29 10.33
C ALA A 2 10.82 3.04 9.65
N LEU A 3 11.08 2.81 8.35
CA LEU A 3 12.09 3.54 7.59
C LEU A 3 11.82 5.05 7.52
N ALA A 4 10.56 5.45 7.33
CA ALA A 4 10.19 6.87 7.33
C ALA A 4 10.33 7.50 8.72
N CYS A 5 10.11 6.76 9.81
CA CYS A 5 10.43 7.22 11.17
C CYS A 5 11.95 7.39 11.37
N ALA A 6 12.76 6.54 10.74
CA ALA A 6 14.22 6.61 10.83
C ALA A 6 14.79 7.91 10.23
N ASP A 7 14.13 8.49 9.21
CA ASP A 7 14.49 9.81 8.67
C ASP A 7 14.34 10.95 9.70
N TYR A 8 13.53 10.74 10.74
CA TYR A 8 13.39 11.64 11.89
C TYR A 8 14.27 11.22 13.09
N GLY A 9 15.20 10.29 12.89
CA GLY A 9 16.08 9.78 13.94
C GLY A 9 15.44 8.79 14.91
N ALA A 10 14.22 8.33 14.63
CA ALA A 10 13.50 7.38 15.49
C ALA A 10 13.53 5.96 14.89
N GLN A 11 14.03 5.01 15.68
CA GLN A 11 13.97 3.59 15.33
C GLN A 11 12.75 2.96 16.00
N VAL A 12 11.89 2.35 15.19
CA VAL A 12 10.61 1.79 15.65
C VAL A 12 10.52 0.34 15.19
N ASP A 13 10.09 -0.56 16.07
CA ASP A 13 9.82 -1.94 15.69
C ASP A 13 8.61 -1.98 14.75
N HIS A 14 8.78 -2.57 13.56
CA HIS A 14 7.69 -2.77 12.61
C HIS A 14 6.53 -3.60 13.20
N ASN A 15 6.78 -4.42 14.23
CA ASN A 15 5.75 -5.23 14.89
C ASN A 15 4.65 -4.40 15.56
N ILE A 16 4.89 -3.13 15.91
CA ILE A 16 3.84 -2.28 16.50
C ILE A 16 2.68 -2.06 15.51
N TYR A 17 2.93 -2.23 14.20
CA TYR A 17 1.87 -2.18 13.20
C TYR A 17 0.75 -3.19 13.49
N LYS A 18 1.07 -4.31 14.14
CA LYS A 18 0.09 -5.37 14.45
C LYS A 18 -1.07 -4.85 15.31
N ASP A 19 -0.82 -3.84 16.13
CA ASP A 19 -1.82 -3.27 17.05
C ASP A 19 -2.82 -2.35 16.33
N VAL A 20 -2.49 -1.92 15.11
CA VAL A 20 -3.30 -0.99 14.30
C VAL A 20 -3.59 -1.54 12.90
N MET A 21 -3.46 -2.86 12.71
CA MET A 21 -3.80 -3.51 11.44
C MET A 21 -5.28 -3.34 11.11
N GLY A 22 -5.57 -2.83 9.91
CA GLY A 22 -6.94 -2.58 9.43
C GLY A 22 -7.50 -1.21 9.83
N GLU A 23 -6.78 -0.44 10.64
CA GLU A 23 -7.16 0.93 10.99
C GLU A 23 -6.89 1.92 9.86
N SER A 24 -7.47 3.12 9.99
CA SER A 24 -7.23 4.21 9.03
C SER A 24 -5.77 4.67 9.02
N TRP A 25 -5.31 5.22 7.90
CA TRP A 25 -3.93 5.71 7.75
C TRP A 25 -3.54 6.71 8.84
N GLN A 26 -4.44 7.62 9.21
CA GLN A 26 -4.22 8.62 10.26
C GLN A 26 -3.96 7.96 11.62
N VAL A 27 -4.73 6.91 11.96
CA VAL A 27 -4.55 6.15 13.20
C VAL A 27 -3.21 5.41 13.17
N VAL A 28 -2.88 4.77 12.05
CA VAL A 28 -1.60 4.07 11.87
C VAL A 28 -0.42 5.02 12.02
N THR A 29 -0.40 6.15 11.31
CA THR A 29 0.71 7.12 11.42
C THR A 29 0.80 7.72 12.81
N GLY A 30 -0.34 8.03 13.45
CA GLY A 30 -0.36 8.56 14.80
C GLY A 30 0.21 7.57 15.83
N HIS A 31 -0.10 6.28 15.68
CA HIS A 31 0.45 5.22 16.51
C HIS A 31 1.97 5.11 16.37
N PHE A 32 2.49 5.17 15.14
CA PHE A 32 3.93 5.18 14.88
C PHE A 32 4.61 6.43 15.44
N PHE A 33 4.03 7.62 15.27
CA PHE A 33 4.58 8.87 15.80
C PHE A 33 4.67 8.85 17.32
N THR A 34 3.63 8.32 17.98
CA THR A 34 3.59 8.18 19.43
C THR A 34 4.69 7.23 19.94
N HIS A 35 4.87 6.07 19.31
CA HIS A 35 5.90 5.11 19.71
C HIS A 35 7.32 5.59 19.38
N ALA A 36 7.47 6.34 18.30
CA ALA A 36 8.73 6.94 17.86
C ALA A 36 9.14 8.18 18.68
N GLY A 37 8.20 8.78 19.43
CA GLY A 37 8.44 10.07 20.09
C GLY A 37 8.68 11.22 19.11
N ILE A 38 8.10 11.16 17.90
CA ILE A 38 8.24 12.19 16.86
C ILE A 38 6.90 12.89 16.62
N SER A 39 6.96 14.11 16.07
CA SER A 39 5.77 14.87 15.67
C SER A 39 5.98 15.56 14.33
N PRO A 40 6.18 14.81 13.24
CA PRO A 40 6.43 15.38 11.92
C PRO A 40 5.19 16.02 11.31
N ASP A 41 5.38 16.91 10.34
CA ASP A 41 4.30 17.27 9.42
C ASP A 41 3.88 16.03 8.62
N LEU A 42 2.57 15.77 8.56
CA LEU A 42 2.06 14.56 7.88
C LEU A 42 2.34 14.59 6.38
N GLY A 43 2.32 15.77 5.76
CA GLY A 43 2.61 15.93 4.33
C GLY A 43 4.08 15.58 4.02
N GLU A 44 5.02 16.06 4.83
CA GLU A 44 6.42 15.69 4.73
C GLU A 44 6.66 14.21 5.02
N PHE A 45 6.10 13.69 6.13
CA PHE A 45 6.23 12.28 6.48
C PHE A 45 5.74 11.37 5.35
N ASN A 46 4.60 11.71 4.73
CA ASN A 46 4.06 10.96 3.61
C ASN A 46 4.99 10.97 2.38
N ARG A 47 5.77 12.04 2.15
CA ARG A 47 6.77 12.07 1.08
C ARG A 47 7.91 11.08 1.35
N TYR A 48 8.46 11.07 2.56
CA TYR A 48 9.51 10.11 2.95
C TYR A 48 8.98 8.68 2.92
N PHE A 49 7.80 8.45 3.49
CA PHE A 49 7.14 7.14 3.43
C PHE A 49 6.98 6.64 2.00
N ARG A 50 6.49 7.51 1.09
CA ARG A 50 6.33 7.16 -0.31
C ARG A 50 7.65 6.77 -0.98
N ALA A 51 8.72 7.53 -0.77
CA ALA A 51 10.03 7.23 -1.35
C ALA A 51 10.56 5.86 -0.88
N HIS A 52 10.49 5.58 0.42
CA HIS A 52 10.89 4.26 0.96
C HIS A 52 10.01 3.13 0.47
N TYR A 53 8.70 3.38 0.33
CA TYR A 53 7.75 2.40 -0.16
C TYR A 53 7.98 2.06 -1.63
N GLU A 54 8.21 3.06 -2.49
CA GLU A 54 8.51 2.85 -3.90
C GLU A 54 9.84 2.09 -4.09
N LEU A 55 10.87 2.38 -3.28
CA LEU A 55 12.12 1.62 -3.29
C LEU A 55 11.88 0.15 -2.91
N MET A 56 11.19 -0.10 -1.80
CA MET A 56 10.87 -1.46 -1.34
C MET A 56 10.06 -2.24 -2.37
N LEU A 57 9.08 -1.60 -3.02
CA LEU A 57 8.31 -2.24 -4.09
C LEU A 57 9.20 -2.62 -5.28
N ASN A 58 10.17 -1.79 -5.67
CA ASN A 58 11.06 -2.14 -6.77
C ASN A 58 11.96 -3.34 -6.45
N ASP A 59 12.36 -3.49 -5.18
CA ASP A 59 13.32 -4.51 -4.76
C ASP A 59 12.66 -5.83 -4.36
N GLU A 60 11.46 -5.79 -3.75
CA GLU A 60 10.87 -6.94 -3.05
C GLU A 60 9.47 -7.34 -3.58
N LEU A 61 8.89 -6.60 -4.53
CA LEU A 61 7.53 -6.91 -4.98
C LEU A 61 7.50 -8.19 -5.83
N GLU A 62 6.84 -9.21 -5.28
CA GLU A 62 6.60 -10.47 -5.98
C GLU A 62 5.12 -10.79 -6.10
N LEU A 63 4.76 -11.42 -7.21
CA LEU A 63 3.42 -11.91 -7.44
C LEU A 63 3.22 -13.26 -6.75
N ASN A 64 2.12 -13.40 -5.99
CA ASN A 64 1.72 -14.68 -5.45
C ASN A 64 1.60 -15.76 -6.55
N ALA A 65 2.20 -16.92 -6.30
CA ALA A 65 2.24 -18.02 -7.25
C ALA A 65 0.84 -18.39 -7.76
N GLY A 66 0.67 -18.42 -9.08
CA GLY A 66 -0.58 -18.77 -9.74
C GLY A 66 -1.62 -17.64 -9.83
N ALA A 67 -1.46 -16.51 -9.14
CA ALA A 67 -2.45 -15.43 -9.16
C ALA A 67 -2.69 -14.87 -10.57
N LYS A 68 -1.62 -14.57 -11.31
CA LYS A 68 -1.68 -14.05 -12.69
C LYS A 68 -2.32 -15.05 -13.63
N ALA A 69 -1.87 -16.30 -13.59
CA ALA A 69 -2.43 -17.37 -14.42
C ALA A 69 -3.93 -17.58 -14.15
N TYR A 70 -4.36 -17.47 -12.90
CA TYR A 70 -5.76 -17.60 -12.53
C TYR A 70 -6.62 -16.44 -13.06
N ILE A 71 -6.16 -15.19 -12.90
CA ILE A 71 -6.87 -14.02 -13.44
C ILE A 71 -6.95 -14.10 -14.96
N GLU A 72 -5.85 -14.44 -15.64
CA GLU A 72 -5.84 -14.62 -17.10
C GLU A 72 -6.80 -15.73 -17.56
N HIS A 73 -6.89 -16.83 -16.81
CA HIS A 73 -7.85 -17.91 -17.08
C HIS A 73 -9.31 -17.40 -16.99
N LEU A 74 -9.64 -16.65 -15.93
CA LEU A 74 -10.97 -16.06 -15.76
C LEU A 74 -11.33 -15.11 -16.91
N LYS A 75 -10.38 -14.28 -17.35
CA LYS A 75 -10.57 -13.40 -18.50
C LYS A 75 -10.81 -14.17 -19.80
N LYS A 76 -10.04 -15.24 -20.06
CA LYS A 76 -10.25 -16.12 -21.22
C LYS A 76 -11.62 -16.80 -21.19
N ALA A 77 -12.16 -17.06 -20.01
CA ALA A 77 -13.51 -17.59 -19.82
C ALA A 77 -14.62 -16.50 -19.92
N GLY A 78 -14.28 -15.27 -20.31
CA GLY A 78 -15.22 -14.17 -20.48
C GLY A 78 -15.71 -13.56 -19.15
N LYS A 79 -15.03 -13.81 -18.03
CA LYS A 79 -15.39 -13.24 -16.73
C LYS A 79 -14.82 -11.84 -16.56
N LYS A 80 -15.62 -10.97 -15.92
CA LYS A 80 -15.17 -9.64 -15.48
C LYS A 80 -14.43 -9.76 -14.17
N CYS A 81 -13.26 -9.15 -14.09
CA CYS A 81 -12.38 -9.20 -12.92
C CYS A 81 -12.24 -7.80 -12.34
N GLY A 82 -12.53 -7.64 -11.05
CA GLY A 82 -12.29 -6.39 -10.32
C GLY A 82 -11.33 -6.61 -9.17
N VAL A 83 -10.52 -5.59 -8.86
CA VAL A 83 -9.69 -5.55 -7.65
C VAL A 83 -10.22 -4.47 -6.72
N VAL A 84 -10.31 -4.79 -5.43
CA VAL A 84 -10.73 -3.88 -4.37
C VAL A 84 -9.65 -3.86 -3.31
N SER A 85 -9.15 -2.68 -2.96
CA SER A 85 -8.10 -2.48 -1.98
C SER A 85 -8.41 -1.31 -1.06
N SER A 86 -8.05 -1.43 0.21
CA SER A 86 -8.08 -0.33 1.18
C SER A 86 -6.86 0.60 1.06
N ALA A 87 -5.93 0.31 0.15
CA ALA A 87 -4.76 1.15 -0.08
C ALA A 87 -5.11 2.38 -0.93
N ALA A 88 -4.27 3.41 -0.83
CA ALA A 88 -4.38 4.62 -1.64
C ALA A 88 -4.22 4.30 -3.14
N THR A 89 -4.92 5.05 -3.98
CA THR A 89 -4.95 4.83 -5.44
C THR A 89 -3.57 4.70 -6.05
N TRP A 90 -2.66 5.61 -5.71
CA TRP A 90 -1.30 5.62 -6.26
C TRP A 90 -0.51 4.35 -5.90
N MET A 91 -0.73 3.76 -4.71
CA MET A 91 -0.05 2.53 -4.30
C MET A 91 -0.53 1.35 -5.14
N VAL A 92 -1.85 1.25 -5.33
CA VAL A 92 -2.48 0.19 -6.14
C VAL A 92 -2.01 0.29 -7.58
N GLU A 93 -2.05 1.48 -8.17
CA GLU A 93 -1.60 1.71 -9.55
C GLU A 93 -0.12 1.37 -9.73
N ASN A 94 0.74 1.74 -8.77
CA ASN A 94 2.17 1.43 -8.84
C ASN A 94 2.43 -0.09 -8.80
N ILE A 95 1.76 -0.82 -7.91
CA ILE A 95 1.86 -2.29 -7.82
C ILE A 95 1.37 -2.95 -9.12
N LEU A 96 0.20 -2.55 -9.62
CA LEU A 96 -0.36 -3.11 -10.84
C LEU A 96 0.56 -2.87 -12.04
N THR A 97 1.16 -1.68 -12.14
CA THR A 97 2.11 -1.33 -13.19
C THR A 97 3.39 -2.16 -13.08
N SER A 98 3.97 -2.24 -11.89
CA SER A 98 5.21 -2.99 -11.63
C SER A 98 5.06 -4.48 -11.95
N LEU A 99 3.86 -5.04 -11.74
CA LEU A 99 3.57 -6.45 -12.03
C LEU A 99 2.99 -6.70 -13.43
N GLN A 100 2.85 -5.66 -14.26
CA GLN A 100 2.25 -5.73 -15.59
C GLN A 100 0.81 -6.31 -15.56
N LEU A 101 0.01 -5.84 -14.61
CA LEU A 101 -1.37 -6.27 -14.35
C LEU A 101 -2.40 -5.16 -14.61
N GLU A 102 -2.03 -4.03 -15.19
CA GLU A 102 -2.90 -2.88 -15.44
C GLU A 102 -4.12 -3.27 -16.27
N THR A 103 -3.93 -4.21 -17.19
CA THR A 103 -5.00 -4.72 -18.05
C THR A 103 -5.68 -5.97 -17.47
N ALA A 104 -5.20 -6.51 -16.34
CA ALA A 104 -5.73 -7.74 -15.75
C ALA A 104 -7.12 -7.54 -15.10
N PHE A 105 -7.48 -6.31 -14.75
CA PHE A 105 -8.73 -5.99 -14.09
C PHE A 105 -9.57 -5.01 -14.93
N ASP A 106 -10.88 -5.27 -15.02
CA ASP A 106 -11.87 -4.37 -15.63
C ASP A 106 -12.26 -3.20 -14.70
N LEU A 107 -12.04 -3.36 -13.39
CA LEU A 107 -12.40 -2.37 -12.39
C LEU A 107 -11.38 -2.38 -11.24
N VAL A 108 -10.97 -1.20 -10.81
CA VAL A 108 -10.08 -0.98 -9.66
C VAL A 108 -10.79 -0.06 -8.67
N ILE A 109 -11.09 -0.56 -7.47
CA ILE A 109 -11.67 0.22 -6.37
C ILE A 109 -10.60 0.35 -5.27
N THR A 110 -10.37 1.58 -4.82
CA THR A 110 -9.32 1.96 -3.86
C THR A 110 -9.96 2.71 -2.71
N GLN A 111 -9.18 3.08 -1.69
CA GLN A 111 -9.69 3.82 -0.54
C GLN A 111 -10.44 5.09 -0.96
N GLU A 112 -9.86 5.87 -1.86
CA GLU A 112 -10.38 7.16 -2.30
C GLU A 112 -11.69 7.05 -3.08
N HIS A 113 -11.96 5.88 -3.68
CA HIS A 113 -13.23 5.60 -4.35
C HIS A 113 -14.38 5.36 -3.36
N VAL A 114 -14.09 4.90 -2.14
CA VAL A 114 -15.11 4.61 -1.13
C VAL A 114 -15.40 5.84 -0.26
N THR A 115 -14.38 6.63 0.09
CA THR A 115 -14.52 7.81 0.97
C THR A 115 -15.26 9.00 0.34
N LYS A 116 -15.65 8.92 -0.94
CA LYS A 116 -16.40 9.96 -1.66
C LYS A 116 -17.93 9.75 -1.63
N HIS A 117 -18.45 8.89 -0.74
CA HIS A 117 -19.87 8.57 -0.61
C HIS A 117 -20.41 8.86 0.79
#